data_AF-A0A7V1MKI7-F1
#
_entry.id   AF-A0A7V1MKI7-F1
#
_cell.length_a   1.000
_cell.length_b   1.000
_cell.length_c   1.000
_cell.angle_alpha   90.00
_cell.angle_beta   90.00
_cell.angle_gamma   90.00
#
_symmetry.space_group_name_H-M   'P 1'
#
loop_
_entity.id
_entity.type
_entity.pdbx_description
1 polymer ?
#
loop_
_entity_poly.entity_id
_entity_poly.type
_entity_poly.pdbx_seq_one_letter_code
_entity_poly.pdbx_strand_id
1 'polypeptide(L)'
;MAKEIKPFINIGPGEVIKEDLEALNWTQEDLSKIVGMSAKAVNEIIKNKTSITFETARLLGKAFGQSPQFWMNLDTAYRLRDQEESLKGRETQMLARIYRYMPVREMINKGWLKNYSKPDGLIEQVKDFWQINDLDFSFMNKPAACFKKSGAFELYEKYYALTWLQMAKQSAGFFKTGAYSKSRLNKLADKFIQYTREADGITIFLKELEHAGLTFYILSHLQKTYLDGGAFVHEGRPIVVYTARHDRLDNFWFTLAHEIAHVLLHLSDGKGEYLDRMDQKRFGRKEEQADAFALKMIKAKEIIDYCAPFKQYISVVRVKQCAQYLQVGEALVVGVLQYCGVVPYRNLNRFKTKVSPLIPDRYFVERRLTND
;
A
#
# COMPACT_ATOMS: atom_id res chain seq x y z
N MET A 1 -12.48 -26.50 -16.81
CA MET A 1 -13.28 -25.45 -17.48
C MET A 1 -14.16 -26.16 -18.47
N ALA A 2 -15.48 -26.00 -18.41
CA ALA A 2 -16.37 -26.52 -19.45
C ALA A 2 -15.97 -25.88 -20.78
N LYS A 3 -15.85 -26.69 -21.84
CA LYS A 3 -15.51 -26.20 -23.18
C LYS A 3 -16.67 -25.29 -23.61
N GLU A 4 -16.44 -23.98 -23.68
CA GLU A 4 -17.46 -23.04 -24.19
C GLU A 4 -17.79 -23.42 -25.63
N ILE A 5 -18.97 -23.99 -25.83
CA ILE A 5 -19.47 -24.36 -27.15
C ILE A 5 -19.88 -23.05 -27.84
N LYS A 6 -19.08 -22.60 -28.80
CA LYS A 6 -19.42 -21.46 -29.65
C LYS A 6 -20.33 -21.94 -30.80
N PRO A 7 -21.41 -21.21 -31.13
CA PRO A 7 -22.21 -21.49 -32.32
C PRO A 7 -21.32 -21.49 -33.57
N PHE A 8 -21.60 -22.39 -34.51
CA PHE A 8 -20.89 -22.45 -35.81
C PHE A 8 -21.10 -21.16 -36.64
N ILE A 9 -22.23 -20.48 -36.44
CA ILE A 9 -22.58 -19.21 -37.10
C ILE A 9 -22.95 -18.18 -36.03
N ASN A 10 -22.33 -17.00 -36.07
CA ASN A 10 -22.69 -15.88 -35.19
C ASN A 10 -23.88 -15.11 -35.78
N ILE A 11 -25.10 -15.59 -35.52
CA ILE A 11 -26.32 -14.93 -35.99
C ILE A 11 -26.53 -13.62 -35.22
N GLY A 12 -26.72 -12.53 -35.96
CA GLY A 12 -27.02 -11.21 -35.41
C GLY A 12 -28.34 -10.63 -35.91
N PRO A 13 -28.68 -9.42 -35.47
CA PRO A 13 -29.92 -8.76 -35.87
C PRO A 13 -30.04 -8.57 -37.38
N GLY A 14 -28.93 -8.31 -38.07
CA GLY A 14 -28.94 -8.10 -39.51
C GLY A 14 -29.39 -9.33 -40.30
N GLU A 15 -29.02 -10.52 -39.85
CA GLU A 15 -29.47 -11.79 -40.45
C GLU A 15 -30.97 -11.99 -40.24
N VAL A 16 -31.46 -11.81 -39.00
CA VAL A 16 -32.89 -11.97 -38.68
C VAL A 16 -33.75 -10.92 -39.40
N ILE A 17 -33.27 -9.67 -39.48
CA ILE A 17 -33.97 -8.62 -40.25
C ILE A 17 -34.05 -9.00 -41.74
N LYS A 18 -33.01 -9.57 -42.34
CA LYS A 18 -33.07 -10.00 -43.74
C LYS A 18 -34.10 -11.10 -43.95
N GLU A 19 -34.13 -12.09 -43.06
CA GLU A 19 -35.11 -13.18 -43.10
C GLU A 19 -36.55 -12.64 -42.98
N ASP A 20 -36.80 -11.72 -42.04
CA ASP A 20 -38.10 -11.09 -41.87
C ASP A 20 -38.50 -10.23 -43.08
N LEU A 21 -37.55 -9.50 -43.67
CA LEU A 21 -37.79 -8.71 -44.89
C LEU A 21 -38.15 -9.60 -46.08
N GLU A 22 -37.45 -10.72 -46.26
CA GLU A 22 -37.74 -11.69 -47.32
C GLU A 22 -39.12 -12.34 -47.11
N ALA A 23 -39.46 -12.74 -45.89
CA ALA A 23 -40.75 -13.35 -45.55
C ALA A 23 -41.94 -12.40 -45.77
N LEU A 24 -41.74 -11.10 -45.51
CA LEU A 24 -42.76 -10.06 -45.70
C LEU A 24 -42.74 -9.42 -47.11
N ASN A 25 -41.80 -9.82 -47.97
CA ASN A 25 -41.53 -9.22 -49.28
C ASN A 25 -41.30 -7.70 -49.20
N TRP A 26 -40.55 -7.26 -48.19
CA TRP A 26 -40.18 -5.86 -47.95
C TRP A 26 -38.75 -5.57 -48.39
N THR A 27 -38.51 -4.39 -48.94
CA THR A 27 -37.16 -3.89 -49.20
C THR A 27 -36.59 -3.17 -47.97
N GLN A 28 -35.27 -2.91 -47.97
CA GLN A 28 -34.64 -2.08 -46.93
C GLN A 28 -35.19 -0.65 -46.93
N GLU A 29 -35.62 -0.14 -48.11
CA GLU A 29 -36.27 1.17 -48.21
C GLU A 29 -37.65 1.15 -47.55
N ASP A 30 -38.40 0.07 -47.68
CA ASP A 30 -39.70 -0.08 -47.00
C ASP A 30 -39.51 -0.10 -45.48
N LEU A 31 -38.55 -0.87 -44.98
CA LEU A 31 -38.21 -0.86 -43.56
C LEU A 31 -37.83 0.55 -43.09
N SER A 32 -37.02 1.27 -43.86
CA SER A 32 -36.61 2.64 -43.52
C SER A 32 -37.80 3.59 -43.34
N LYS A 33 -38.83 3.47 -44.18
CA LYS A 33 -40.08 4.24 -44.07
C LYS A 33 -40.90 3.80 -42.86
N ILE A 34 -40.99 2.50 -42.59
CA ILE A 34 -41.78 1.93 -41.49
C ILE A 34 -41.22 2.33 -40.11
N VAL A 35 -39.90 2.20 -39.92
CA VAL A 35 -39.26 2.56 -38.65
C VAL A 35 -38.88 4.04 -38.56
N GLY A 36 -39.06 4.82 -39.63
CA GLY A 36 -38.74 6.24 -39.65
C GLY A 36 -37.23 6.52 -39.54
N MET A 37 -36.40 5.65 -40.11
CA MET A 37 -34.94 5.75 -40.09
C MET A 37 -34.40 6.00 -41.50
N SER A 38 -33.21 6.59 -41.63
CA SER A 38 -32.57 6.70 -42.95
C SER A 38 -32.21 5.31 -43.51
N ALA A 39 -32.29 5.13 -44.82
CA ALA A 39 -31.86 3.89 -45.48
C ALA A 39 -30.40 3.53 -45.15
N LYS A 40 -29.53 4.54 -44.96
CA LYS A 40 -28.16 4.33 -44.49
C LYS A 40 -28.11 3.69 -43.09
N ALA A 41 -28.90 4.19 -42.14
CA ALA A 41 -28.95 3.64 -40.79
C ALA A 41 -29.48 2.20 -40.78
N VAL A 42 -30.54 1.93 -41.55
CA VAL A 42 -31.09 0.57 -41.72
C VAL A 42 -30.05 -0.37 -42.32
N ASN A 43 -29.35 0.04 -43.38
CA ASN A 43 -28.29 -0.77 -44.00
C ASN A 43 -27.12 -1.05 -43.05
N GLU A 44 -26.72 -0.09 -42.20
CA GLU A 44 -25.66 -0.30 -41.21
C GLU A 44 -26.11 -1.25 -40.08
N ILE A 45 -27.40 -1.26 -39.70
CA ILE A 45 -27.98 -2.24 -38.78
C ILE A 45 -28.01 -3.63 -39.43
N ILE A 46 -28.45 -3.72 -40.69
CA ILE A 46 -28.51 -4.99 -41.45
C ILE A 46 -27.12 -5.59 -41.68
N LYS A 47 -26.07 -4.77 -41.72
CA LYS A 47 -24.66 -5.20 -41.76
C LYS A 47 -24.05 -5.46 -40.38
N ASN A 48 -24.85 -5.38 -39.31
CA ASN A 48 -24.45 -5.46 -37.91
C ASN A 48 -23.39 -4.42 -37.47
N LYS A 49 -23.11 -3.41 -38.27
CA LYS A 49 -22.09 -2.38 -38.02
C LYS A 49 -22.49 -1.39 -36.93
N THR A 50 -23.79 -1.16 -36.76
CA THR A 50 -24.33 -0.27 -35.72
C THR A 50 -25.12 -1.06 -34.69
N SER A 51 -24.90 -0.77 -33.40
CA SER A 51 -25.65 -1.37 -32.29
C SER A 51 -27.13 -1.01 -32.33
N ILE A 52 -27.96 -1.97 -31.92
CA ILE A 52 -29.38 -1.73 -31.70
C ILE A 52 -29.54 -0.95 -30.40
N THR A 53 -29.95 0.31 -30.51
CA THR A 53 -30.33 1.11 -29.34
C THR A 53 -31.70 0.66 -28.82
N PHE A 54 -32.02 1.07 -27.60
CA PHE A 54 -33.34 0.81 -27.01
C PHE A 54 -34.49 1.32 -27.90
N GLU A 55 -34.33 2.49 -28.53
CA GLU A 55 -35.32 3.05 -29.45
C GLU A 55 -35.45 2.22 -30.72
N THR A 56 -34.34 1.86 -31.35
CA THR A 56 -34.33 0.99 -32.54
C THR A 56 -34.99 -0.36 -32.24
N ALA A 57 -34.69 -0.96 -31.09
CA ALA A 57 -35.31 -2.22 -30.67
C ALA A 57 -36.84 -2.10 -30.54
N ARG A 58 -37.36 -0.97 -30.04
CA ARG A 58 -38.81 -0.73 -29.96
C ARG A 58 -39.46 -0.59 -31.33
N LEU A 59 -38.78 0.07 -32.27
CA LEU A 59 -39.26 0.25 -33.63
C LEU A 59 -39.28 -1.08 -34.39
N LEU A 60 -38.18 -1.84 -34.33
CA LEU A 60 -38.09 -3.18 -34.92
C LEU A 60 -39.11 -4.14 -34.29
N GLY A 61 -39.30 -4.07 -32.97
CA GLY A 61 -40.32 -4.89 -32.29
C GLY A 61 -41.74 -4.61 -32.78
N LYS A 62 -42.09 -3.33 -32.98
CA LYS A 62 -43.36 -2.94 -33.59
C LYS A 62 -43.48 -3.36 -35.06
N ALA A 63 -42.40 -3.27 -35.83
CA ALA A 63 -42.40 -3.59 -37.25
C ALA A 63 -42.52 -5.09 -37.52
N PHE A 64 -41.84 -5.93 -36.74
CA PHE A 64 -41.72 -7.38 -36.96
C PHE A 64 -42.49 -8.24 -35.95
N GLY A 65 -43.27 -7.63 -35.05
CA GLY A 65 -44.08 -8.35 -34.07
C GLY A 65 -43.29 -9.04 -32.95
N GLN A 66 -42.01 -8.71 -32.81
CA GLN A 66 -41.14 -9.23 -31.75
C GLN A 66 -41.05 -8.27 -30.57
N SER A 67 -40.59 -8.76 -29.41
CA SER A 67 -40.35 -7.86 -28.28
C SER A 67 -39.10 -6.98 -28.51
N PRO A 68 -39.04 -5.74 -27.98
CA PRO A 68 -37.80 -4.96 -28.00
C PRO A 68 -36.64 -5.69 -27.31
N GLN A 69 -36.95 -6.46 -26.25
CA GLN A 69 -35.97 -7.26 -25.53
C GLN A 69 -35.33 -8.33 -26.42
N PHE A 70 -36.09 -8.94 -27.34
CA PHE A 70 -35.56 -9.91 -28.30
C PHE A 70 -34.44 -9.29 -29.15
N TRP A 71 -34.71 -8.12 -29.76
CA TRP A 71 -33.73 -7.42 -30.60
C TRP A 71 -32.49 -7.00 -29.82
N MET A 72 -32.66 -6.48 -28.61
CA MET A 72 -31.53 -6.12 -27.74
C MET A 72 -30.70 -7.33 -27.32
N ASN A 73 -31.35 -8.44 -26.95
CA ASN A 73 -30.66 -9.67 -26.57
C ASN A 73 -29.90 -10.26 -27.76
N LEU A 74 -30.48 -10.23 -28.96
CA LEU A 74 -29.85 -10.71 -30.18
C LEU A 74 -28.61 -9.89 -30.54
N ASP A 75 -28.71 -8.55 -30.55
CA ASP A 75 -27.58 -7.65 -30.82
C ASP A 75 -26.48 -7.81 -29.75
N THR A 76 -26.87 -7.90 -28.49
CA THR A 76 -25.93 -8.11 -27.38
C THR A 76 -25.19 -9.43 -27.53
N ALA A 77 -25.91 -10.52 -27.78
CA ALA A 77 -25.33 -11.84 -27.93
C ALA A 77 -24.43 -11.93 -29.16
N TYR A 78 -24.82 -11.32 -30.28
CA TYR A 78 -23.99 -11.21 -31.48
C TYR A 78 -22.68 -10.47 -31.19
N ARG A 79 -22.76 -9.29 -30.58
CA ARG A 79 -21.61 -8.44 -30.29
C ARG A 79 -20.65 -9.04 -29.27
N LEU A 80 -21.16 -9.70 -28.23
CA LEU A 80 -20.33 -10.40 -27.24
C LEU A 80 -19.56 -11.57 -27.87
N ARG A 81 -20.10 -12.19 -28.93
CA ARG A 81 -19.41 -13.27 -29.67
C ARG A 81 -18.45 -12.74 -30.73
N ASP A 82 -18.81 -11.62 -31.38
CA ASP A 82 -18.03 -10.97 -32.43
C ASP A 82 -16.80 -10.23 -31.87
N GLN A 83 -16.93 -9.68 -30.65
CA GLN A 83 -15.81 -9.07 -29.96
C GLN A 83 -14.82 -10.15 -29.52
N GLU A 84 -13.83 -10.44 -30.37
CA GLU A 84 -12.51 -10.78 -29.86
C GLU A 84 -12.12 -9.74 -28.80
N GLU A 85 -11.57 -10.22 -27.70
CA GLU A 85 -11.24 -9.40 -26.53
C GLU A 85 -10.46 -8.14 -26.95
N SER A 86 -11.18 -7.01 -27.04
CA SER A 86 -10.60 -5.79 -27.60
C SER A 86 -9.39 -5.38 -26.78
N LEU A 87 -8.38 -4.78 -27.42
CA LEU A 87 -7.19 -4.26 -26.72
C LEU A 87 -7.59 -3.39 -25.52
N LYS A 88 -8.58 -2.52 -25.70
CA LYS A 88 -9.15 -1.69 -24.63
C LYS A 88 -9.77 -2.49 -23.49
N GLY A 89 -10.43 -3.61 -23.81
CA GLY A 89 -10.98 -4.54 -22.81
C GLY A 89 -9.88 -5.16 -21.95
N ARG A 90 -8.81 -5.65 -22.58
CA ARG A 90 -7.63 -6.20 -21.89
C ARG A 90 -6.95 -5.15 -21.02
N GLU A 91 -6.69 -3.96 -21.55
CA GLU A 91 -6.13 -2.83 -20.80
C GLU A 91 -6.99 -2.47 -19.59
N THR A 92 -8.30 -2.41 -19.76
CA THR A 92 -9.24 -2.10 -18.66
C THR A 92 -9.18 -3.17 -17.58
N GLN A 93 -9.15 -4.45 -17.96
CA GLN A 93 -9.03 -5.56 -17.02
C GLN A 93 -7.70 -5.51 -16.25
N MET A 94 -6.59 -5.24 -16.96
CA MET A 94 -5.26 -5.10 -16.36
C MET A 94 -5.19 -3.93 -15.37
N LEU A 95 -5.69 -2.75 -15.74
CA LEU A 95 -5.76 -1.59 -14.84
C LEU A 95 -6.62 -1.87 -13.62
N ALA A 96 -7.81 -2.44 -13.80
CA ALA A 96 -8.69 -2.80 -12.68
C ALA A 96 -8.00 -3.78 -11.73
N ARG A 97 -7.20 -4.72 -12.28
CA ARG A 97 -6.38 -5.62 -11.47
C ARG A 97 -5.34 -4.85 -10.67
N ILE A 98 -4.55 -3.97 -11.29
CA ILE A 98 -3.53 -3.16 -10.59
C ILE A 98 -4.16 -2.36 -9.45
N TYR A 99 -5.20 -1.58 -9.73
CA TYR A 99 -5.86 -0.72 -8.73
C TYR A 99 -6.50 -1.49 -7.57
N ARG A 100 -6.81 -2.78 -7.76
CA ARG A 100 -7.30 -3.65 -6.69
C ARG A 100 -6.21 -4.04 -5.70
N TYR A 101 -4.95 -4.18 -6.15
CA TYR A 101 -3.84 -4.73 -5.36
C TYR A 101 -2.84 -3.68 -4.86
N MET A 102 -2.94 -2.42 -5.28
CA MET A 102 -2.02 -1.38 -4.81
C MET A 102 -2.61 0.03 -4.89
N PRO A 103 -2.21 0.95 -3.99
CA PRO A 103 -2.67 2.33 -3.99
C PRO A 103 -1.96 3.21 -5.03
N VAL A 104 -2.21 2.95 -6.31
CA VAL A 104 -1.55 3.63 -7.44
C VAL A 104 -1.52 5.15 -7.29
N ARG A 105 -2.65 5.77 -6.97
CA ARG A 105 -2.74 7.23 -6.82
C ARG A 105 -1.81 7.77 -5.73
N GLU A 106 -1.75 7.08 -4.59
CA GLU A 106 -0.89 7.49 -3.49
C GLU A 106 0.59 7.30 -3.83
N MET A 107 0.93 6.20 -4.51
CA MET A 107 2.28 5.92 -4.98
C MET A 107 2.76 6.99 -5.98
N ILE A 108 1.90 7.42 -6.91
CA ILE A 108 2.22 8.52 -7.83
C ILE A 108 2.44 9.83 -7.06
N ASN A 109 1.54 10.17 -6.12
CA ASN A 109 1.67 11.39 -5.32
C ASN A 109 2.96 11.43 -4.48
N LYS A 110 3.47 10.26 -4.07
CA LYS A 110 4.73 10.12 -3.32
C LYS A 110 5.97 10.00 -4.23
N GLY A 111 5.80 10.00 -5.54
CA GLY A 111 6.89 9.82 -6.51
C GLY A 111 7.42 8.39 -6.59
N TRP A 112 6.71 7.39 -6.05
CA TRP A 112 7.09 5.97 -6.14
C TRP A 112 6.75 5.39 -7.52
N LEU A 113 5.76 5.97 -8.19
CA LEU A 113 5.42 5.71 -9.58
C LEU A 113 5.38 7.04 -10.33
N LYS A 114 5.74 7.00 -11.61
CA LYS A 114 5.64 8.15 -12.52
C LYS A 114 4.21 8.29 -13.04
N ASN A 115 3.83 9.53 -13.36
CA ASN A 115 2.59 9.80 -14.08
C ASN A 115 2.57 9.04 -15.41
N TYR A 116 1.40 8.56 -15.81
CA TYR A 116 1.22 7.79 -17.04
C TYR A 116 0.03 8.35 -17.85
N SER A 117 0.14 8.35 -19.18
CA SER A 117 -0.92 8.76 -20.11
C SER A 117 -1.64 7.57 -20.76
N LYS A 118 -0.96 6.43 -20.87
CA LYS A 118 -1.48 5.18 -21.44
C LYS A 118 -1.37 4.02 -20.44
N PRO A 119 -2.27 3.02 -20.49
CA PRO A 119 -2.27 1.87 -19.58
C PRO A 119 -0.92 1.13 -19.54
N ASP A 120 -0.29 0.91 -20.69
CA ASP A 120 1.00 0.21 -20.79
C ASP A 120 2.10 0.84 -19.93
N GLY A 121 2.10 2.18 -19.84
CA GLY A 121 3.06 2.91 -19.01
C GLY A 121 2.93 2.59 -17.52
N LEU A 122 1.71 2.34 -17.02
CA LEU A 122 1.52 1.88 -15.64
C LEU A 122 1.87 0.40 -15.51
N ILE A 123 1.49 -0.43 -16.48
CA ILE A 123 1.72 -1.88 -16.46
C ILE A 123 3.21 -2.18 -16.33
N GLU A 124 4.06 -1.55 -17.14
CA GLU A 124 5.51 -1.77 -17.09
C GLU A 124 6.13 -1.30 -15.78
N GLN A 125 5.70 -0.13 -15.26
CA GLN A 125 6.15 0.33 -13.95
C GLN A 125 5.75 -0.61 -12.81
N VAL A 126 4.56 -1.22 -12.88
CA VAL A 126 4.09 -2.16 -11.86
C VAL A 126 4.83 -3.50 -11.95
N LYS A 127 5.12 -3.97 -13.17
CA LYS A 127 5.96 -5.16 -13.39
C LYS A 127 7.36 -4.96 -12.80
N ASP A 128 7.97 -3.80 -13.07
CA ASP A 128 9.27 -3.45 -12.49
C ASP A 128 9.20 -3.28 -10.96
N PHE A 129 8.19 -2.59 -10.45
CA PHE A 129 8.00 -2.42 -9.00
C PHE A 129 7.90 -3.76 -8.26
N TRP A 130 7.18 -4.74 -8.81
CA TRP A 130 7.04 -6.06 -8.19
C TRP A 130 8.09 -7.08 -8.65
N GLN A 131 8.93 -6.74 -9.64
CA GLN A 131 9.86 -7.65 -10.31
C GLN A 131 9.16 -8.92 -10.84
N ILE A 132 8.03 -8.72 -11.53
CA ILE A 132 7.19 -9.77 -12.13
C ILE A 132 7.07 -9.59 -13.64
N ASN A 133 7.01 -10.69 -14.39
CA ASN A 133 6.86 -10.64 -15.85
C ASN A 133 5.41 -10.38 -16.28
N ASP A 134 4.46 -10.89 -15.50
CA ASP A 134 3.03 -10.80 -15.75
C ASP A 134 2.35 -10.20 -14.52
N LEU A 135 1.18 -9.58 -14.71
CA LEU A 135 0.37 -8.99 -13.63
C LEU A 135 -0.32 -10.05 -12.75
N ASP A 136 0.43 -11.08 -12.32
CA ASP A 136 -0.04 -12.10 -11.40
C ASP A 136 0.25 -11.76 -9.94
N PHE A 137 -0.75 -11.19 -9.27
CA PHE A 137 -0.70 -10.87 -7.84
C PHE A 137 -1.10 -12.04 -6.92
N SER A 138 -1.12 -13.28 -7.43
CA SER A 138 -1.47 -14.47 -6.63
C SER A 138 -0.59 -14.62 -5.38
N PHE A 139 0.67 -14.20 -5.45
CA PHE A 139 1.60 -14.18 -4.31
C PHE A 139 1.10 -13.31 -3.14
N MET A 140 0.36 -12.23 -3.42
CA MET A 140 -0.23 -11.37 -2.39
C MET A 140 -1.42 -12.02 -1.69
N ASN A 141 -2.08 -12.99 -2.34
CA ASN A 141 -3.23 -13.70 -1.77
C ASN A 141 -2.81 -14.93 -0.98
N LYS A 142 -1.58 -15.44 -1.19
CA LYS A 142 -1.05 -16.51 -0.35
C LYS A 142 -1.17 -16.06 1.12
N PRO A 143 -1.67 -16.94 2.01
CA PRO A 143 -1.53 -16.72 3.43
C PRO A 143 -0.03 -16.80 3.68
N ALA A 144 0.65 -15.65 3.62
CA ALA A 144 2.01 -15.58 4.14
C ALA A 144 1.94 -16.15 5.56
N ALA A 145 3.01 -16.81 6.02
CA ALA A 145 3.13 -17.18 7.43
C ALA A 145 2.88 -15.96 8.37
N CYS A 146 2.93 -14.74 7.82
CA CYS A 146 2.60 -13.43 8.38
C CYS A 146 1.10 -13.07 8.50
N PHE A 147 0.17 -13.88 7.99
CA PHE A 147 -1.29 -13.58 8.05
C PHE A 147 -2.13 -14.72 8.64
N LYS A 148 -1.48 -15.80 9.11
CA LYS A 148 -2.18 -16.90 9.77
C LYS A 148 -2.51 -16.55 11.23
N LYS A 149 -3.53 -15.72 11.42
CA LYS A 149 -4.62 -15.86 12.41
C LYS A 149 -5.33 -14.52 12.64
N SER A 150 -6.64 -14.65 12.88
CA SER A 150 -7.62 -13.68 13.38
C SER A 150 -8.31 -12.79 12.34
N GLY A 151 -9.64 -12.85 12.39
CA GLY A 151 -10.57 -12.21 11.47
C GLY A 151 -10.61 -10.69 11.59
N ALA A 152 -11.23 -10.10 10.56
CA ALA A 152 -11.42 -8.67 10.35
C ALA A 152 -10.17 -7.86 9.94
N PHE A 153 -9.22 -8.47 9.22
CA PHE A 153 -8.27 -7.70 8.43
C PHE A 153 -8.89 -7.44 7.05
N GLU A 154 -9.08 -6.18 6.67
CA GLU A 154 -9.55 -5.86 5.32
C GLU A 154 -8.44 -6.21 4.32
N LEU A 155 -8.78 -6.92 3.25
CA LEU A 155 -7.84 -7.28 2.16
C LEU A 155 -7.02 -6.07 1.66
N TYR A 156 -7.59 -4.87 1.73
CA TYR A 156 -6.92 -3.62 1.36
C TYR A 156 -5.75 -3.26 2.25
N GLU A 157 -5.83 -3.44 3.58
CA GLU A 157 -4.73 -3.12 4.50
C GLU A 157 -3.50 -3.99 4.19
N LYS A 158 -3.74 -5.27 3.85
CA LYS A 158 -2.70 -6.23 3.44
C LYS A 158 -1.93 -5.75 2.22
N TYR A 159 -2.66 -5.35 1.19
CA TYR A 159 -2.08 -4.91 -0.06
C TYR A 159 -1.23 -3.64 0.11
N TYR A 160 -1.69 -2.72 0.97
CA TYR A 160 -0.94 -1.51 1.30
C TYR A 160 0.34 -1.85 2.06
N ALA A 161 0.28 -2.72 3.06
CA ALA A 161 1.45 -3.15 3.83
C ALA A 161 2.50 -3.85 2.94
N LEU A 162 2.07 -4.75 2.06
CA LEU A 162 2.95 -5.41 1.09
C LEU A 162 3.57 -4.42 0.10
N THR A 163 2.79 -3.45 -0.37
CA THR A 163 3.28 -2.39 -1.28
C THR A 163 4.34 -1.54 -0.58
N TRP A 164 4.07 -1.09 0.64
CA TRP A 164 5.02 -0.31 1.42
C TRP A 164 6.34 -1.07 1.65
N LEU A 165 6.24 -2.33 2.04
CA LEU A 165 7.36 -3.22 2.26
C LEU A 165 8.21 -3.42 0.99
N GLN A 166 7.56 -3.61 -0.16
CA GLN A 166 8.28 -3.74 -1.43
C GLN A 166 9.07 -2.47 -1.75
N MET A 167 8.44 -1.30 -1.56
CA MET A 167 9.11 -0.02 -1.72
C MET A 167 10.28 0.13 -0.74
N ALA A 168 10.11 -0.28 0.52
CA ALA A 168 11.19 -0.28 1.51
C ALA A 168 12.37 -1.14 1.03
N LYS A 169 12.12 -2.38 0.61
CA LYS A 169 13.19 -3.25 0.08
C LYS A 169 13.94 -2.62 -1.09
N GLN A 170 13.22 -2.10 -2.09
CA GLN A 170 13.85 -1.43 -3.23
C GLN A 170 14.69 -0.22 -2.79
N SER A 171 14.17 0.58 -1.86
CA SER A 171 14.83 1.77 -1.34
C SER A 171 16.13 1.45 -0.59
N ALA A 172 16.27 0.23 -0.05
CA ALA A 172 17.49 -0.19 0.63
C ALA A 172 18.73 -0.13 -0.28
N GLY A 173 18.55 -0.26 -1.61
CA GLY A 173 19.63 -0.14 -2.59
C GLY A 173 20.29 1.25 -2.61
N PHE A 174 19.59 2.30 -2.17
CA PHE A 174 20.15 3.66 -2.10
C PHE A 174 21.12 3.86 -0.93
N PHE A 175 21.14 2.94 0.03
CA PHE A 175 21.88 3.06 1.27
C PHE A 175 22.92 1.94 1.39
N LYS A 176 24.19 2.34 1.42
CA LYS A 176 25.32 1.43 1.61
C LYS A 176 25.78 1.51 3.06
N THR A 177 25.81 0.36 3.75
CA THR A 177 26.38 0.21 5.08
C THR A 177 27.43 -0.88 5.10
N GLY A 178 28.34 -0.82 6.07
CA GLY A 178 29.32 -1.88 6.29
C GLY A 178 28.72 -3.18 6.82
N ALA A 179 29.57 -4.14 7.12
CA ALA A 179 29.16 -5.42 7.69
C ALA A 179 28.47 -5.25 9.06
N TYR A 180 27.35 -5.95 9.25
CA TYR A 180 26.59 -5.89 10.49
C TYR A 180 27.36 -6.48 11.67
N SER A 181 27.32 -5.78 12.82
CA SER A 181 27.90 -6.24 14.07
C SER A 181 26.87 -6.16 15.21
N LYS A 182 26.33 -7.32 15.60
CA LYS A 182 25.43 -7.43 16.77
C LYS A 182 26.06 -6.85 18.05
N SER A 183 27.37 -7.03 18.23
CA SER A 183 28.10 -6.48 19.38
C SER A 183 28.09 -4.95 19.40
N ARG A 184 28.30 -4.29 18.25
CA ARG A 184 28.22 -2.82 18.15
C ARG A 184 26.79 -2.33 18.39
N LEU A 185 25.79 -3.00 17.82
CA LEU A 185 24.40 -2.62 18.03
C LEU A 185 23.96 -2.78 19.49
N ASN A 186 24.38 -3.84 20.19
CA ASN A 186 24.14 -3.98 21.63
C ASN A 186 24.76 -2.83 22.43
N LYS A 187 26.02 -2.47 22.15
CA LYS A 187 26.69 -1.32 22.81
C LYS A 187 25.97 0.00 22.56
N LEU A 188 25.42 0.19 21.37
CA LEU A 188 24.62 1.35 21.01
C LEU A 188 23.29 1.35 21.76
N ALA A 189 22.61 0.21 21.85
CA ALA A 189 21.39 0.04 22.64
C ALA A 189 21.61 0.31 24.14
N ASP A 190 22.73 -0.13 24.71
CA ASP A 190 23.09 0.14 26.11
C ASP A 190 23.28 1.65 26.38
N LYS A 191 23.71 2.40 25.37
CA LYS A 191 23.93 3.86 25.45
C LYS A 191 22.77 4.67 24.87
N PHE A 192 21.67 4.04 24.48
CA PHE A 192 20.57 4.66 23.72
C PHE A 192 20.09 5.98 24.31
N ILE A 193 19.88 6.01 25.64
CA ILE A 193 19.40 7.20 26.35
C ILE A 193 20.31 8.42 26.24
N GLN A 194 21.62 8.24 26.04
CA GLN A 194 22.58 9.34 25.94
C GLN A 194 22.24 10.22 24.72
N TYR A 195 21.94 9.58 23.59
CA TYR A 195 21.58 10.27 22.35
C TYR A 195 20.26 11.04 22.45
N THR A 196 19.36 10.65 23.35
CA THR A 196 18.03 11.28 23.46
C THR A 196 18.09 12.69 24.07
N ARG A 197 19.20 13.04 24.72
CA ARG A 197 19.39 14.32 25.41
C ARG A 197 20.26 15.32 24.63
N GLU A 198 21.22 14.81 23.85
CA GLU A 198 22.15 15.66 23.12
C GLU A 198 21.45 16.37 21.96
N ALA A 199 21.81 17.65 21.70
CA ALA A 199 21.20 18.44 20.64
C ALA A 199 21.41 17.81 19.25
N ASP A 200 22.61 17.30 18.99
CA ASP A 200 22.97 16.57 17.76
C ASP A 200 22.79 15.05 17.89
N GLY A 201 22.09 14.61 18.94
CA GLY A 201 22.00 13.20 19.34
C GLY A 201 21.45 12.29 18.25
N ILE A 202 20.46 12.76 17.46
CA ILE A 202 19.92 12.02 16.31
C ILE A 202 21.01 11.79 15.26
N THR A 203 21.70 12.85 14.84
CA THR A 203 22.74 12.75 13.80
C THR A 203 23.86 11.81 14.23
N ILE A 204 24.28 11.88 15.50
CA ILE A 204 25.31 10.99 16.04
C ILE A 204 24.78 9.54 16.09
N PHE A 205 23.57 9.34 16.58
CA PHE A 205 22.93 8.03 16.69
C PHE A 205 22.81 7.33 15.33
N LEU A 206 22.36 8.05 14.29
CA LEU A 206 22.24 7.50 12.95
C LEU A 206 23.60 7.10 12.33
N LYS A 207 24.66 7.87 12.60
CA LYS A 207 26.03 7.48 12.20
C LYS A 207 26.51 6.22 12.93
N GLU A 208 26.21 6.10 14.22
CA GLU A 208 26.59 4.91 14.99
C GLU A 208 25.80 3.66 14.55
N LEU A 209 24.55 3.81 14.10
CA LEU A 209 23.80 2.75 13.43
C LEU A 209 24.49 2.28 12.14
N GLU A 210 24.94 3.22 11.29
CA GLU A 210 25.71 2.92 10.08
C GLU A 210 27.02 2.19 10.41
N HIS A 211 27.73 2.62 11.45
CA HIS A 211 28.96 1.97 11.94
C HIS A 211 28.72 0.56 12.51
N ALA A 212 27.52 0.30 13.04
CA ALA A 212 27.08 -1.03 13.44
C ALA A 212 26.64 -1.90 12.26
N GLY A 213 26.59 -1.35 11.04
CA GLY A 213 26.14 -2.03 9.84
C GLY A 213 24.63 -2.21 9.76
N LEU A 214 23.86 -1.39 10.49
CA LEU A 214 22.40 -1.33 10.41
C LEU A 214 22.00 -0.19 9.46
N THR A 215 21.31 -0.54 8.38
CA THR A 215 20.83 0.45 7.40
C THR A 215 19.58 1.13 7.93
N PHE A 216 19.63 2.45 8.09
CA PHE A 216 18.48 3.27 8.48
C PHE A 216 18.08 4.22 7.36
N TYR A 217 16.78 4.37 7.13
CA TYR A 217 16.22 5.43 6.29
C TYR A 217 14.75 5.72 6.64
N ILE A 218 14.25 6.81 6.09
CA ILE A 218 12.86 7.24 6.22
C ILE A 218 12.12 6.96 4.92
N LEU A 219 10.98 6.29 5.05
CA LEU A 219 10.04 6.05 3.96
C LEU A 219 8.63 6.32 4.46
N SER A 220 7.93 7.27 3.86
CA SER A 220 6.59 7.68 4.30
C SER A 220 5.61 6.50 4.31
N HIS A 221 4.74 6.43 5.31
CA HIS A 221 3.64 5.46 5.36
C HIS A 221 2.64 5.63 4.19
N LEU A 222 1.87 4.57 3.90
CA LEU A 222 0.67 4.63 3.07
C LEU A 222 -0.58 4.78 3.96
N GLN A 223 -1.66 5.41 3.48
CA GLN A 223 -2.83 5.83 4.29
C GLN A 223 -3.61 4.72 5.03
N LYS A 224 -3.22 3.44 4.91
CA LYS A 224 -3.85 2.29 5.57
C LYS A 224 -2.88 1.29 6.22
N THR A 225 -1.58 1.58 6.27
CA THR A 225 -0.63 0.66 6.90
C THR A 225 -0.54 0.83 8.40
N TYR A 226 -0.93 1.99 8.93
CA TYR A 226 -0.81 2.36 10.34
C TYR A 226 0.59 2.19 10.96
N LEU A 227 1.62 2.00 10.13
CA LEU A 227 3.00 1.73 10.52
C LEU A 227 3.69 3.00 11.05
N ASP A 228 4.43 2.85 12.14
CA ASP A 228 5.37 3.85 12.64
C ASP A 228 6.80 3.58 12.15
N GLY A 229 7.16 2.30 11.98
CA GLY A 229 8.43 1.85 11.43
C GLY A 229 8.37 0.38 11.02
N GLY A 230 9.51 -0.18 10.62
CA GLY A 230 9.65 -1.62 10.42
C GLY A 230 11.10 -2.06 10.30
N ALA A 231 11.38 -3.27 10.80
CA ALA A 231 12.68 -3.92 10.73
C ALA A 231 12.62 -5.22 9.90
N PHE A 232 13.61 -5.41 9.02
CA PHE A 232 13.74 -6.62 8.21
C PHE A 232 15.18 -6.85 7.75
N VAL A 233 15.47 -8.05 7.25
CA VAL A 233 16.75 -8.36 6.59
C VAL A 233 16.56 -8.33 5.08
N HIS A 234 17.48 -7.66 4.38
CA HIS A 234 17.55 -7.66 2.92
C HIS A 234 19.01 -7.83 2.49
N GLU A 235 19.28 -8.78 1.59
CA GLU A 235 20.64 -9.10 1.12
C GLU A 235 21.65 -9.32 2.27
N GLY A 236 21.21 -9.99 3.34
CA GLY A 236 22.04 -10.28 4.51
C GLY A 236 22.31 -9.07 5.43
N ARG A 237 21.69 -7.92 5.20
CA ARG A 237 21.84 -6.69 6.00
C ARG A 237 20.56 -6.38 6.78
N PRO A 238 20.65 -6.04 8.09
CA PRO A 238 19.50 -5.57 8.83
C PRO A 238 19.18 -4.12 8.45
N ILE A 239 17.90 -3.88 8.21
CA ILE A 239 17.34 -2.58 7.84
C ILE A 239 16.30 -2.19 8.87
N VAL A 240 16.32 -0.92 9.25
CA VAL A 240 15.28 -0.26 10.02
C VAL A 240 14.75 0.92 9.21
N VAL A 241 13.44 0.97 9.05
CA VAL A 241 12.76 2.02 8.31
C VAL A 241 11.84 2.77 9.25
N TYR A 242 11.93 4.10 9.24
CA TYR A 242 11.03 4.96 10.01
C TYR A 242 10.03 5.65 9.07
N THR A 243 8.75 5.67 9.45
CA THR A 243 7.71 6.24 8.57
C THR A 243 7.48 7.74 8.75
N ALA A 244 7.94 8.30 9.87
CA ALA A 244 7.59 9.64 10.33
C ALA A 244 6.07 9.92 10.34
N ARG A 245 5.22 8.89 10.41
CA ARG A 245 3.75 9.02 10.51
C ARG A 245 3.35 9.96 11.64
N HIS A 246 4.03 9.80 12.77
CA HIS A 246 4.01 10.76 13.85
C HIS A 246 5.37 11.46 13.90
N ASP A 247 5.50 12.59 13.18
CA ASP A 247 6.70 13.44 13.17
C ASP A 247 6.92 14.13 14.53
N ARG A 248 7.30 13.33 15.53
CA ARG A 248 7.57 13.75 16.89
C ARG A 248 8.78 13.04 17.44
N LEU A 249 9.58 13.76 18.23
CA LEU A 249 10.82 13.25 18.82
C LEU A 249 10.58 12.08 19.79
N ASP A 250 9.51 12.12 20.59
CA ASP A 250 9.11 11.02 21.47
C ASP A 250 8.82 9.73 20.68
N ASN A 251 8.07 9.87 19.60
CA ASN A 251 7.68 8.75 18.75
C ASN A 251 8.89 8.15 18.04
N PHE A 252 9.77 8.98 17.50
CA PHE A 252 11.01 8.53 16.86
C PHE A 252 11.84 7.64 17.79
N TRP A 253 12.15 8.11 19.00
CA TRP A 253 12.96 7.32 19.93
C TRP A 253 12.28 6.02 20.35
N PHE A 254 10.96 6.04 20.57
CA PHE A 254 10.21 4.84 20.90
C PHE A 254 10.22 3.82 19.74
N THR A 255 9.90 4.26 18.52
CA THR A 255 9.90 3.41 17.33
C THR A 255 11.29 2.82 17.09
N LEU A 256 12.34 3.64 17.12
CA LEU A 256 13.71 3.15 16.89
C LEU A 256 14.14 2.14 17.96
N ALA A 257 13.80 2.35 19.23
CA ALA A 257 14.07 1.38 20.28
C ALA A 257 13.37 0.04 20.02
N HIS A 258 12.11 0.08 19.57
CA HIS A 258 11.32 -1.10 19.19
C HIS A 258 11.92 -1.84 17.99
N GLU A 259 12.24 -1.13 16.91
CA GLU A 259 12.84 -1.74 15.72
C GLU A 259 14.24 -2.32 16.00
N ILE A 260 15.06 -1.65 16.82
CA ILE A 260 16.37 -2.18 17.24
C ILE A 260 16.19 -3.43 18.11
N ALA A 261 15.17 -3.49 18.95
CA ALA A 261 14.84 -4.68 19.73
C ALA A 261 14.55 -5.87 18.80
N HIS A 262 13.75 -5.68 17.77
CA HIS A 262 13.50 -6.70 16.74
C HIS A 262 14.79 -7.15 16.06
N VAL A 263 15.67 -6.22 15.68
CA VAL A 263 16.96 -6.56 15.07
C VAL A 263 17.84 -7.41 16.00
N LEU A 264 17.93 -7.05 17.27
CA LEU A 264 18.81 -7.71 18.25
C LEU A 264 18.29 -9.07 18.71
N LEU A 265 16.98 -9.22 18.84
CA LEU A 265 16.34 -10.42 19.39
C LEU A 265 15.96 -11.43 18.31
N HIS A 266 15.53 -10.96 17.13
CA HIS A 266 14.81 -11.80 16.17
C HIS A 266 15.44 -11.87 14.77
N LEU A 267 16.31 -10.92 14.40
CA LEU A 267 16.92 -10.85 13.06
C LEU A 267 18.41 -11.22 13.01
N SER A 268 19.03 -11.47 14.16
CA SER A 268 20.49 -11.54 14.28
C SER A 268 21.16 -12.86 13.85
N ASP A 269 20.39 -13.87 13.46
CA ASP A 269 20.92 -15.24 13.29
C ASP A 269 21.30 -15.58 11.84
N GLY A 270 21.28 -14.60 10.93
CA GLY A 270 21.79 -14.74 9.54
C GLY A 270 21.12 -15.83 8.70
N LYS A 271 20.07 -16.47 9.22
CA LYS A 271 19.32 -17.55 8.58
C LYS A 271 17.85 -17.16 8.52
N GLY A 272 17.38 -16.91 7.30
CA GLY A 272 15.99 -16.65 6.98
C GLY A 272 15.77 -15.24 6.48
N GLU A 273 15.03 -15.13 5.37
CA GLU A 273 14.32 -13.90 5.01
C GLU A 273 13.30 -13.61 6.10
N TYR A 274 13.74 -12.97 7.18
CA TYR A 274 12.87 -12.57 8.27
C TYR A 274 12.35 -11.18 7.99
N LEU A 275 11.08 -11.19 7.64
CA LEU A 275 10.27 -10.03 7.40
C LEU A 275 9.42 -9.87 8.65
N ASP A 276 9.86 -8.99 9.57
CA ASP A 276 9.03 -8.78 10.74
C ASP A 276 7.74 -8.06 10.34
N ARG A 277 6.68 -8.51 10.99
CA ARG A 277 5.32 -8.56 10.50
C ARG A 277 4.66 -7.20 10.62
N MET A 278 4.64 -6.45 9.52
CA MET A 278 4.11 -5.10 9.44
C MET A 278 2.65 -4.86 9.83
N ASP A 279 1.83 -5.86 10.14
CA ASP A 279 0.44 -5.56 10.53
C ASP A 279 -0.33 -6.70 11.21
N GLN A 280 0.32 -7.44 12.11
CA GLN A 280 -0.45 -8.24 13.06
C GLN A 280 -0.51 -7.44 14.35
N LYS A 281 -1.67 -6.83 14.65
CA LYS A 281 -2.07 -6.33 15.98
C LYS A 281 -1.16 -6.95 17.05
N ARG A 282 -0.31 -6.14 17.70
CA ARG A 282 0.72 -6.38 18.74
C ARG A 282 0.62 -7.66 19.62
N PHE A 283 0.38 -8.81 19.02
CA PHE A 283 -0.02 -10.04 19.71
C PHE A 283 0.89 -11.14 19.19
N GLY A 284 1.87 -11.46 20.02
CA GLY A 284 2.83 -12.49 19.74
C GLY A 284 4.01 -12.36 20.68
N ARG A 285 4.62 -13.50 21.02
CA ARG A 285 5.77 -13.53 21.92
C ARG A 285 6.94 -12.65 21.44
N LYS A 286 7.12 -12.50 20.12
CA LYS A 286 8.17 -11.66 19.54
C LYS A 286 7.92 -10.16 19.77
N GLU A 287 6.69 -9.70 19.53
CA GLU A 287 6.27 -8.31 19.81
C GLU A 287 6.38 -7.99 21.29
N GLU A 288 5.90 -8.88 22.18
CA GLU A 288 6.02 -8.72 23.62
C GLU A 288 7.48 -8.63 24.08
N GLN A 289 8.36 -9.45 23.50
CA GLN A 289 9.80 -9.41 23.77
C GLN A 289 10.44 -8.11 23.28
N ALA A 290 10.08 -7.66 22.08
CA ALA A 290 10.59 -6.41 21.51
C ALA A 290 10.11 -5.20 22.32
N ASP A 291 8.83 -5.13 22.67
CA ASP A 291 8.26 -4.10 23.53
C ASP A 291 8.94 -4.06 24.89
N ALA A 292 9.11 -5.21 25.55
CA ALA A 292 9.79 -5.28 26.84
C ALA A 292 11.25 -4.78 26.76
N PHE A 293 11.97 -5.15 25.70
CA PHE A 293 13.34 -4.72 25.49
C PHE A 293 13.44 -3.22 25.16
N ALA A 294 12.55 -2.71 24.31
CA ALA A 294 12.46 -1.30 23.97
C ALA A 294 12.14 -0.43 25.21
N LEU A 295 11.17 -0.84 26.02
CA LEU A 295 10.83 -0.16 27.28
C LEU A 295 12.00 -0.12 28.26
N LYS A 296 12.78 -1.21 28.34
CA LYS A 296 14.01 -1.24 29.12
C LYS A 296 15.08 -0.28 28.54
N MET A 297 15.26 -0.30 27.22
CA MET A 297 16.23 0.55 26.51
C MET A 297 15.98 2.04 26.75
N ILE A 298 14.72 2.46 26.78
CA ILE A 298 14.32 3.86 27.01
C ILE A 298 14.12 4.22 28.48
N LYS A 299 14.48 3.33 29.41
CA LYS A 299 14.29 3.50 30.87
C LYS A 299 12.85 3.83 31.28
N ALA A 300 11.88 3.17 30.65
CA ALA A 300 10.47 3.49 30.85
C ALA A 300 10.04 3.29 32.31
N LYS A 301 10.52 2.20 32.94
CA LYS A 301 10.21 1.89 34.35
C LYS A 301 10.74 2.97 35.29
N GLU A 302 11.99 3.38 35.11
CA GLU A 302 12.64 4.39 35.94
C GLU A 302 11.96 5.75 35.82
N ILE A 303 11.52 6.11 34.61
CA ILE A 303 10.73 7.32 34.37
C ILE A 303 9.40 7.27 35.12
N ILE A 304 8.68 6.14 35.03
CA ILE A 304 7.41 5.93 35.74
C ILE A 304 7.61 5.99 37.25
N ASP A 305 8.63 5.30 37.77
CA ASP A 305 8.91 5.21 39.19
C ASP A 305 9.29 6.59 39.76
N TYR A 306 10.11 7.36 39.05
CA TYR A 306 10.44 8.74 39.44
C TYR A 306 9.19 9.65 39.49
N CYS A 307 8.31 9.50 38.51
CA CYS A 307 7.10 10.32 38.41
C CYS A 307 5.94 9.82 39.28
N ALA A 308 6.06 8.63 39.89
CA ALA A 308 5.01 7.98 40.64
C ALA A 308 4.42 8.84 41.79
N PRO A 309 5.23 9.59 42.56
CA PRO A 309 4.72 10.49 43.60
C PRO A 309 3.87 11.66 43.06
N PHE A 310 3.95 11.94 41.76
CA PHE A 310 3.30 13.10 41.13
C PHE A 310 2.21 12.70 40.12
N LYS A 311 1.74 11.44 40.11
CA LYS A 311 0.79 10.91 39.11
C LYS A 311 -0.50 11.73 38.96
N GLN A 312 -0.94 12.42 40.02
CA GLN A 312 -2.12 13.29 39.96
C GLN A 312 -1.90 14.52 39.06
N TYR A 313 -0.69 15.07 39.05
CA TYR A 313 -0.32 16.21 38.23
C TYR A 313 1.19 16.29 37.98
N ILE A 314 1.59 16.01 36.75
CA ILE A 314 2.98 16.13 36.30
C ILE A 314 3.15 17.45 35.56
N SER A 315 3.83 18.40 36.21
CA SER A 315 4.13 19.72 35.63
C SER A 315 5.34 19.66 34.69
N VAL A 316 5.50 20.71 33.89
CA VAL A 316 6.69 20.92 33.03
C VAL A 316 7.98 20.84 33.84
N VAL A 317 8.00 21.43 35.04
CA VAL A 317 9.17 21.40 35.94
C VAL A 317 9.50 19.97 36.36
N ARG A 318 8.49 19.15 36.67
CA ARG A 318 8.69 17.74 37.03
C ARG A 318 9.24 16.90 35.88
N VAL A 319 8.78 17.14 34.66
CA VAL A 319 9.35 16.50 33.46
C VAL A 319 10.83 16.82 33.33
N LYS A 320 11.20 18.10 33.44
CA LYS A 320 12.61 18.54 33.34
C LYS A 320 13.48 17.95 34.45
N GLN A 321 12.97 17.91 35.68
CA GLN A 321 13.66 17.28 36.81
C GLN A 321 13.86 15.78 36.59
N CYS A 322 12.84 15.07 36.08
CA CYS A 322 12.94 13.66 35.73
C CYS A 322 13.98 13.42 34.63
N ALA A 323 13.95 14.22 33.57
CA ALA A 323 14.88 14.15 32.45
C ALA A 323 16.33 14.36 32.93
N GLN A 324 16.55 15.38 33.76
CA GLN A 324 17.86 15.67 34.35
C GLN A 324 18.32 14.56 35.30
N TYR A 325 17.44 14.05 36.17
CA TYR A 325 17.79 13.02 37.15
C TYR A 325 18.16 11.69 36.47
N LEU A 326 17.35 11.24 35.51
CA LEU A 326 17.56 9.97 34.81
C LEU A 326 18.53 10.05 33.62
N GLN A 327 18.96 11.27 33.29
CA GLN A 327 19.86 11.58 32.17
C GLN A 327 19.25 11.14 30.82
N VAL A 328 17.98 11.51 30.59
CA VAL A 328 17.20 11.20 29.38
C VAL A 328 16.66 12.49 28.75
N GLY A 329 16.22 12.44 27.49
CA GLY A 329 15.59 13.57 26.81
C GLY A 329 14.20 13.92 27.37
N GLU A 330 13.87 15.21 27.42
CA GLU A 330 12.58 15.71 27.93
C GLU A 330 11.38 15.17 27.11
N ALA A 331 11.52 15.11 25.77
CA ALA A 331 10.50 14.57 24.88
C ALA A 331 10.25 13.08 25.15
N LEU A 332 11.30 12.30 25.38
CA LEU A 332 11.20 10.87 25.69
C LEU A 332 10.44 10.63 26.99
N VAL A 333 10.72 11.41 28.05
CA VAL A 333 9.99 11.34 29.33
C VAL A 333 8.49 11.50 29.10
N VAL A 334 8.08 12.54 28.36
CA VAL A 334 6.67 12.77 28.05
C VAL A 334 6.09 11.65 27.21
N GLY A 335 6.83 11.15 26.22
CA GLY A 335 6.44 10.01 25.40
C GLY A 335 6.12 8.76 26.22
N VAL A 336 7.03 8.39 27.13
CA VAL A 336 6.86 7.24 28.03
C VAL A 336 5.65 7.43 28.93
N LEU A 337 5.50 8.60 29.57
CA LEU A 337 4.38 8.87 30.46
C LEU A 337 3.03 8.82 29.73
N GLN A 338 2.99 9.25 28.47
CA GLN A 338 1.78 9.18 27.64
C GLN A 338 1.49 7.75 27.20
N TYR A 339 2.51 7.03 26.73
CA TYR A 339 2.40 5.64 26.30
C TYR A 339 1.91 4.72 27.41
N CYS A 340 2.44 4.88 28.62
CA CYS A 340 2.07 4.08 29.79
C CYS A 340 0.80 4.56 30.51
N GLY A 341 0.08 5.55 29.94
CA GLY A 341 -1.19 6.04 30.48
C GLY A 341 -1.08 6.85 31.78
N VAL A 342 0.12 7.28 32.16
CA VAL A 342 0.34 8.15 33.33
C VAL A 342 -0.13 9.57 33.06
N VAL A 343 0.06 10.05 31.82
CA VAL A 343 -0.36 11.39 31.39
C VAL A 343 -1.21 11.27 30.11
N PRO A 344 -2.35 11.97 29.99
CA PRO A 344 -3.12 11.97 28.74
C PRO A 344 -2.32 12.58 27.57
N TYR A 345 -2.50 12.05 26.35
CA TYR A 345 -1.83 12.55 25.14
C TYR A 345 -2.10 14.02 24.79
N ARG A 346 -3.12 14.64 25.38
CA ARG A 346 -3.44 16.08 25.22
C ARG A 346 -2.60 17.01 26.12
N ASN A 347 -1.92 16.47 27.13
CA ASN A 347 -1.13 17.24 28.09
C ASN A 347 0.34 17.30 27.67
N LEU A 348 1.08 18.30 28.14
CA LEU A 348 2.54 18.43 27.94
C LEU A 348 2.99 18.45 26.47
N ASN A 349 2.10 18.79 25.54
CA ASN A 349 2.39 18.82 24.10
C ASN A 349 3.51 19.80 23.69
N ARG A 350 3.91 20.72 24.57
CA ARG A 350 5.08 21.60 24.33
C ARG A 350 6.40 20.84 24.13
N PHE A 351 6.48 19.60 24.62
CA PHE A 351 7.65 18.74 24.43
C PHE A 351 7.58 17.90 23.14
N LYS A 352 6.48 17.98 22.38
CA LYS A 352 6.32 17.28 21.09
C LYS A 352 7.00 18.07 19.97
N THR A 353 8.32 18.06 20.00
CA THR A 353 9.14 18.65 18.94
C THR A 353 9.11 17.77 17.69
N LYS A 354 9.13 18.38 16.50
CA LYS A 354 9.23 17.65 15.24
C LYS A 354 10.62 17.00 15.13
N VAL A 355 10.67 15.78 14.61
CA VAL A 355 11.93 15.07 14.40
C VAL A 355 12.49 15.29 12.99
N SER A 356 11.62 15.51 12.01
CA SER A 356 12.00 15.68 10.60
C SER A 356 13.07 16.75 10.33
N PRO A 357 13.12 17.91 11.03
CA PRO A 357 14.19 18.90 10.81
C PRO A 357 15.53 18.50 11.40
N LEU A 358 15.55 17.52 12.31
CA LEU A 358 16.73 17.05 13.03
C LEU A 358 17.41 15.86 12.33
N ILE A 359 16.76 15.28 11.30
CA ILE A 359 17.28 14.15 10.54
C ILE A 359 17.90 14.69 9.24
N PRO A 360 19.17 14.35 8.92
CA PRO A 360 19.78 14.75 7.67
C PRO A 360 19.02 14.26 6.42
N ASP A 361 18.91 15.13 5.42
CA ASP A 361 18.21 14.90 4.14
C ASP A 361 18.58 13.58 3.46
N ARG A 362 19.84 13.15 3.60
CA ARG A 362 20.35 11.92 3.02
C ARG A 362 19.57 10.67 3.43
N TYR A 363 18.85 10.68 4.56
CA TYR A 363 18.07 9.56 5.06
C TYR A 363 16.65 9.48 4.49
N PHE A 364 16.15 10.50 3.82
CA PHE A 364 14.79 10.50 3.26
C PHE A 364 14.79 9.87 1.87
N VAL A 365 14.02 8.79 1.68
CA VAL A 365 13.92 8.10 0.39
C VAL A 365 13.31 9.03 -0.66
N GLU A 366 12.20 9.68 -0.35
CA GLU A 366 11.44 10.47 -1.34
C GLU A 366 12.24 11.66 -1.87
N ARG A 367 13.17 12.21 -1.08
CA ARG A 367 14.08 13.29 -1.53
C ARG A 367 15.10 12.82 -2.57
N ARG A 368 15.31 11.51 -2.70
CA ARG A 368 16.18 10.89 -3.71
C ARG A 368 15.39 10.56 -4.98
N LEU A 369 14.12 10.17 -4.84
CA LEU A 369 13.25 9.83 -5.97
C LEU A 369 12.89 11.03 -6.84
N THR A 370 12.89 12.25 -6.27
CA THR A 370 12.55 13.48 -6.99
C THR A 370 13.71 14.10 -7.76
N ASN A 371 14.92 13.56 -7.65
CA ASN A 371 16.14 14.10 -8.26
C ASN A 371 16.56 13.38 -9.55
N ASP A 372 15.75 12.41 -10.02
CA ASP A 372 15.83 11.75 -11.34
C ASP A 372 14.61 12.17 -12.19
#